data_AF-A0A363TG29-F1
#
_entry.id   AF-A0A363TG29-F1
#
_cell.length_a   1.000
_cell.length_b   1.000
_cell.length_c   1.000
_cell.angle_alpha   90.00
_cell.angle_beta   90.00
_cell.angle_gamma   90.00
#
_symmetry.space_group_name_H-M   'P 1'
#
loop_
_entity.id
_entity.type
_entity.pdbx_description
1 polymer ?
#
loop_
_entity_poly.entity_id
_entity_poly.type
_entity_poly.pdbx_seq_one_letter_code
_entity_poly.pdbx_strand_id
1 'polypeptide(L)'
;MSGEAAHSFLALAIGFAVAALLATGYQALTARPLSFRLLGMGANLEAFLAVPMLTFAAPFIIMRNTIRGRRIERRRFEFVMLATMIAGLWSLLSGTVVVMALEAVGRALA
;
A
#
# COMPACT_ATOMS: atom_id res chain seq x y z
N MET A 1 23.56 4.64 -10.69
CA MET A 1 22.18 4.23 -11.06
C MET A 1 21.78 5.01 -12.29
N SER A 2 21.08 4.40 -13.25
CA SER A 2 20.43 5.15 -14.34
C SER A 2 19.31 6.03 -13.77
N GLY A 3 18.97 7.13 -14.45
CA GLY A 3 17.89 8.03 -14.00
C GLY A 3 16.54 7.33 -13.85
N GLU A 4 16.24 6.39 -14.75
CA GLU A 4 15.01 5.58 -14.72
C GLU A 4 14.94 4.64 -13.50
N ALA A 5 16.07 4.03 -13.12
CA ALA A 5 16.14 3.19 -11.93
C ALA A 5 15.94 4.01 -10.65
N ALA A 6 16.47 5.24 -10.60
CA ALA A 6 16.25 6.15 -9.48
C ALA A 6 14.78 6.58 -9.37
N HIS A 7 14.15 6.89 -10.50
CA HIS A 7 12.73 7.24 -10.55
C HIS A 7 11.85 6.07 -10.09
N SER A 8 12.13 4.86 -10.56
CA SER A 8 11.41 3.65 -10.16
C SER A 8 11.59 3.34 -8.68
N PHE A 9 12.80 3.50 -8.15
CA PHE A 9 13.08 3.33 -6.72
C PHE A 9 12.32 4.36 -5.88
N LEU A 10 12.30 5.63 -6.30
CA LEU A 10 11.57 6.69 -5.61
C LEU A 10 10.07 6.42 -5.62
N ALA A 11 9.50 6.03 -6.78
CA ALA A 11 8.10 5.65 -6.89
C ALA A 11 7.77 4.49 -5.94
N LEU A 12 8.57 3.42 -5.94
CA LEU A 12 8.41 2.30 -5.00
C LEU A 12 8.44 2.74 -3.53
N ALA A 13 9.37 3.62 -3.16
CA ALA A 13 9.48 4.14 -1.80
C ALA A 13 8.28 5.00 -1.40
N ILE A 14 7.84 5.89 -2.30
CA ILE A 14 6.65 6.73 -2.10
C ILE A 14 5.39 5.87 -1.94
N GLY A 15 5.23 4.84 -2.77
CA GLY A 15 4.11 3.90 -2.65
C GLY A 15 4.01 3.28 -1.26
N PHE A 16 5.14 2.80 -0.70
CA PHE A 16 5.16 2.23 0.64
C PHE A 16 4.93 3.27 1.72
N ALA A 17 5.48 4.47 1.56
CA ALA A 17 5.29 5.57 2.50
C ALA A 17 3.82 6.00 2.59
N VAL A 18 3.16 6.19 1.44
CA VAL A 18 1.73 6.50 1.37
C VAL A 18 0.89 5.35 1.91
N ALA A 19 1.20 4.10 1.54
CA ALA A 19 0.50 2.93 2.06
C ALA A 19 0.58 2.86 3.59
N ALA A 20 1.76 3.11 4.16
CA ALA A 20 1.97 3.16 5.60
C ALA A 20 1.19 4.31 6.24
N LEU A 21 1.28 5.53 5.70
CA LEU A 21 0.55 6.70 6.19
C LEU A 21 -0.96 6.47 6.23
N LEU A 22 -1.53 5.93 5.15
CA LEU A 22 -2.96 5.62 5.07
C LEU A 22 -3.36 4.57 6.11
N ALA A 23 -2.60 3.48 6.21
CA ALA A 23 -2.91 2.39 7.13
C ALA A 23 -2.77 2.81 8.60
N THR A 24 -1.71 3.54 8.96
CA THR A 24 -1.48 4.00 10.33
C THR A 24 -2.38 5.18 10.69
N GLY A 25 -2.65 6.09 9.75
CA GLY A 25 -3.62 7.16 9.93
C GLY A 25 -5.04 6.62 10.18
N TYR A 26 -5.48 5.65 9.38
CA TYR A 26 -6.74 4.95 9.63
C TYR A 26 -6.76 4.30 11.02
N GLN A 27 -5.68 3.62 11.41
CA GLN A 27 -5.61 2.98 12.72
C GLN A 27 -5.62 3.98 13.87
N ALA A 28 -4.97 5.13 13.72
CA ALA A 28 -4.96 6.20 14.72
C ALA A 28 -6.37 6.78 14.92
N LEU A 29 -7.13 6.96 13.84
CA LEU A 29 -8.48 7.53 13.89
C LEU A 29 -9.56 6.53 14.34
N THR A 30 -9.42 5.25 14.01
CA THR A 30 -10.46 4.25 14.24
C THR A 30 -10.15 3.28 15.38
N ALA A 31 -8.95 3.35 15.96
CA ALA A 31 -8.39 2.36 16.89
C ALA A 31 -8.40 0.91 16.35
N ARG A 32 -8.59 0.74 15.04
CA ARG A 32 -8.69 -0.57 14.38
C ARG A 32 -7.69 -0.64 13.22
N PRO A 33 -6.93 -1.74 13.07
CA PRO A 33 -6.01 -1.87 11.95
C PRO A 33 -6.79 -1.93 10.63
N LEU A 34 -6.35 -1.14 9.64
CA LEU A 34 -6.89 -1.22 8.28
C LEU A 34 -6.70 -2.63 7.72
N SER A 35 -7.71 -3.22 7.08
CA SER A 35 -7.62 -4.57 6.54
C SER A 35 -8.56 -4.78 5.36
N PHE A 36 -8.23 -5.75 4.49
CA PHE A 36 -9.08 -6.15 3.36
C PHE A 36 -10.47 -6.64 3.77
N ARG A 37 -10.71 -6.92 5.06
CA ARG A 37 -12.04 -7.26 5.58
C ARG A 37 -13.08 -6.17 5.35
N LEU A 38 -12.66 -4.91 5.17
CA LEU A 38 -13.57 -3.81 4.85
C LEU A 38 -14.35 -4.05 3.55
N LEU A 39 -13.78 -4.80 2.59
CA LEU A 39 -14.47 -5.17 1.35
C LEU A 39 -15.57 -6.23 1.56
N GLY A 40 -15.51 -6.98 2.66
CA GLY A 40 -16.43 -8.07 2.96
C GLY A 40 -17.64 -7.68 3.81
N MET A 41 -17.81 -6.41 4.16
CA MET A 41 -18.88 -5.94 5.06
C MET A 41 -20.24 -5.71 4.36
N GLY A 42 -20.37 -6.13 3.10
CA GLY A 42 -21.58 -5.97 2.28
C GLY A 42 -21.50 -4.80 1.31
N ALA A 43 -22.51 -4.66 0.44
CA ALA A 43 -22.61 -3.56 -0.53
C ALA A 43 -23.10 -2.28 0.14
N ASN A 44 -22.22 -1.64 0.92
CA ASN A 44 -22.49 -0.37 1.58
C ASN A 44 -21.49 0.72 1.12
N LEU A 45 -21.80 1.98 1.43
CA LEU A 45 -20.94 3.12 1.08
C LEU A 45 -19.53 2.96 1.66
N GLU A 46 -19.39 2.36 2.84
CA GLU A 46 -18.09 2.08 3.46
C GLU A 46 -17.24 1.13 2.62
N ALA A 47 -17.80 0.03 2.11
CA ALA A 47 -17.09 -0.91 1.26
C ALA A 47 -16.66 -0.25 -0.07
N PHE A 48 -17.49 0.65 -0.61
CA PHE A 48 -17.13 1.42 -1.81
C PHE A 48 -15.95 2.37 -1.55
N LEU A 49 -16.00 3.15 -0.45
CA LEU A 49 -14.91 4.05 -0.05
C LEU A 49 -13.64 3.29 0.36
N ALA A 50 -13.78 2.05 0.83
CA ALA A 50 -12.65 1.20 1.16
C ALA A 50 -11.84 0.79 -0.08
N VAL A 51 -12.43 0.76 -1.29
CA VAL A 51 -11.70 0.37 -2.52
C VAL A 51 -10.50 1.27 -2.78
N PRO A 52 -10.63 2.61 -2.99
CA PRO A 52 -9.46 3.45 -3.24
C PRO A 52 -8.49 3.44 -2.06
N MET A 53 -9.01 3.46 -0.82
CA MET A 53 -8.19 3.40 0.39
C MET A 53 -7.30 2.14 0.42
N LEU A 54 -7.89 0.97 0.16
CA LEU A 54 -7.19 -0.31 0.19
C LEU A 54 -6.27 -0.48 -1.02
N THR A 55 -6.61 0.07 -2.18
CA THR A 55 -5.73 0.07 -3.35
C THR A 55 -4.38 0.70 -3.04
N PHE A 56 -4.36 1.85 -2.37
CA PHE A 56 -3.11 2.51 -1.98
C PHE A 56 -2.49 1.93 -0.71
N ALA A 57 -3.28 1.42 0.24
CA ALA A 57 -2.76 0.83 1.48
C ALA A 57 -2.31 -0.64 1.34
N ALA A 58 -2.62 -1.31 0.23
CA ALA A 58 -2.36 -2.73 0.03
C ALA A 58 -0.91 -3.16 0.33
N PRO A 59 0.15 -2.48 -0.14
CA PRO A 59 1.54 -2.90 0.13
C PRO A 59 1.83 -3.06 1.62
N PHE A 60 1.35 -2.10 2.43
CA PHE A 60 1.52 -2.14 3.89
C PHE A 60 0.70 -3.28 4.53
N ILE A 61 -0.55 -3.47 4.10
CA ILE A 61 -1.42 -4.54 4.63
C ILE A 61 -0.83 -5.92 4.33
N ILE A 62 -0.35 -6.13 3.10
CA ILE A 62 0.31 -7.38 2.69
C ILE A 62 1.54 -7.63 3.57
N MET A 63 2.44 -6.66 3.73
CA MET A 63 3.65 -6.81 4.56
C MET A 63 3.36 -7.05 6.04
N ARG A 64 2.40 -6.33 6.61
CA ARG A 64 1.96 -6.58 7.99
C ARG A 64 1.44 -8.00 8.16
N ASN A 65 0.60 -8.47 7.22
CA ASN A 65 0.01 -9.80 7.29
C ASN A 65 1.07 -10.90 7.08
N THR A 66 2.02 -10.69 6.16
CA THR A 66 3.15 -11.60 5.93
C THR A 66 4.04 -11.74 7.16
N ILE A 67 4.42 -10.62 7.79
CA ILE A 67 5.24 -10.63 9.01
C ILE A 67 4.48 -11.32 10.16
N ARG A 68 3.20 -11.02 10.35
CA ARG A 68 2.36 -11.68 11.37
C ARG A 68 2.22 -13.18 11.10
N GLY A 69 1.92 -13.57 9.87
CA GLY A 69 1.81 -14.97 9.46
C GLY A 69 3.10 -15.75 9.68
N ARG A 70 4.26 -15.15 9.39
CA ARG A 70 5.56 -15.77 9.69
C ARG A 70 5.85 -15.91 11.18
N ARG A 71 5.50 -14.91 11.98
CA ARG A 71 5.72 -14.97 13.44
C ARG A 71 4.82 -15.99 14.12
N ILE A 72 3.56 -16.10 13.69
CA ILE A 72 2.54 -16.92 14.37
C ILE A 72 2.49 -18.35 13.80
N GLU A 73 2.49 -18.50 12.48
CA GLU A 73 2.26 -19.80 11.81
C GLU A 73 3.57 -20.44 11.33
N ARG A 74 4.72 -19.81 11.62
CA ARG A 74 6.05 -20.06 11.07
C ARG A 74 6.16 -19.96 9.56
N ARG A 75 5.14 -20.26 8.74
CA ARG A 75 5.09 -20.26 7.24
C ARG A 75 6.41 -20.66 6.55
N ARG A 76 6.49 -20.67 5.22
CA ARG A 76 7.77 -20.93 4.53
C ARG A 76 8.35 -19.62 3.99
N PHE A 77 9.66 -19.59 3.74
CA PHE A 77 10.34 -18.38 3.28
C PHE A 77 9.82 -17.92 1.91
N GLU A 78 9.45 -18.88 1.06
CA GLU A 78 8.90 -18.70 -0.27
C GLU A 78 7.63 -17.84 -0.25
N PHE A 79 6.78 -18.00 0.76
CA PHE A 79 5.59 -17.16 0.94
C PHE A 79 5.95 -15.72 1.27
N VAL A 80 7.02 -15.49 2.04
CA VAL A 80 7.51 -14.14 2.33
C VAL A 80 8.04 -13.50 1.07
N MET A 81 8.90 -14.22 0.34
CA MET A 81 9.48 -13.73 -0.90
C MET A 81 8.38 -13.33 -1.90
N LEU A 82 7.40 -14.21 -2.13
CA LEU A 82 6.29 -13.93 -3.02
C LEU A 82 5.48 -12.71 -2.56
N ALA A 83 5.14 -12.64 -1.26
CA ALA A 83 4.40 -11.51 -0.74
C ALA A 83 5.18 -10.20 -0.85
N THR A 84 6.50 -10.22 -0.61
CA THR A 84 7.37 -9.05 -0.76
C THR A 84 7.44 -8.61 -2.22
N MET A 85 7.55 -9.53 -3.16
CA MET A 85 7.52 -9.23 -4.60
C MET A 85 6.18 -8.58 -4.99
N ILE A 86 5.06 -9.17 -4.56
CA ILE A 86 3.72 -8.63 -4.83
C ILE A 86 3.56 -7.24 -4.23
N ALA A 87 3.93 -7.05 -2.96
CA ALA A 87 3.85 -5.74 -2.31
C ALA A 87 4.78 -4.72 -2.97
N GLY A 88 5.98 -5.12 -3.39
CA GLY A 88 6.92 -4.25 -4.11
C GLY A 88 6.38 -3.81 -5.47
N LEU A 89 5.90 -4.74 -6.29
CA LEU A 89 5.24 -4.44 -7.57
C LEU A 89 4.03 -3.52 -7.38
N TRP A 90 3.18 -3.83 -6.40
CA TRP A 90 2.02 -2.99 -6.10
C TRP A 90 2.40 -1.60 -5.61
N SER A 91 3.46 -1.51 -4.79
CA SER A 91 4.01 -0.25 -4.31
C SER A 91 4.58 0.60 -5.44
N LEU A 92 5.27 -0.02 -6.40
CA LEU A 92 5.76 0.67 -7.59
C LEU A 92 4.59 1.26 -8.40
N LEU A 93 3.56 0.46 -8.69
CA LEU A 93 2.38 0.91 -9.44
C LEU A 93 1.66 2.06 -8.73
N SER A 94 1.31 1.87 -7.46
CA SER A 94 0.60 2.88 -6.66
C SER A 94 1.44 4.14 -6.42
N GLY A 95 2.75 3.99 -6.21
CA GLY A 95 3.69 5.10 -6.05
C GLY A 95 3.85 5.93 -7.31
N THR A 96 3.90 5.31 -8.49
CA THR A 96 3.91 6.03 -9.78
C THR A 96 2.65 6.89 -9.94
N VAL A 97 1.48 6.38 -9.59
CA VAL A 97 0.21 7.15 -9.62
C VAL A 97 0.28 8.35 -8.68
N VAL A 98 0.84 8.18 -7.47
CA VAL A 98 1.01 9.29 -6.52
C VAL A 98 1.96 10.35 -7.07
N VAL A 99 3.10 9.94 -7.63
CA VAL A 99 4.07 10.87 -8.24
C VAL A 99 3.41 11.66 -9.37
N MET A 100 2.73 10.99 -10.28
CA MET A 100 2.00 11.65 -11.38
C MET A 100 0.95 12.64 -10.87
N ALA A 101 0.22 12.28 -9.82
CA ALA A 101 -0.78 13.16 -9.21
C ALA A 101 -0.11 14.41 -8.59
N LEU A 102 1.00 14.23 -7.87
CA LEU A 102 1.75 15.35 -7.27
C LEU A 102 2.31 16.29 -8.35
N GLU A 103 2.86 15.75 -9.44
CA GLU A 103 3.35 16.54 -10.57
C GLU A 103 2.22 17.28 -11.29
N ALA A 104 1.05 16.65 -11.45
CA ALA A 104 -0.13 17.28 -12.03
C ALA A 104 -0.63 18.44 -11.15
N VAL A 105 -0.73 18.24 -9.84
CA VAL A 105 -1.11 19.29 -8.89
C VAL A 105 -0.07 20.42 -8.87
N GLY A 106 1.22 20.09 -8.84
CA GLY A 106 2.29 21.07 -8.88
C GLY A 106 2.23 21.96 -10.12
N ARG A 107 1.89 21.40 -11.29
CA ARG A 107 1.68 22.18 -12.52
C ARG A 107 0.40 23.02 -12.53
N ALA A 108 -0.65 22.59 -11.84
CA ALA A 108 -1.90 23.33 -11.76
C ALA A 108 -1.83 24.51 -10.77
N LEU A 109 -0.89 24.48 -9.82
CA LEU A 109 -0.71 25.49 -8.78
C LEU A 109 0.43 26.49 -9.06
N ALA A 110 1.24 26.26 -10.11
CA ALA A 110 2.34 27.12 -10.53
C ALA A 110 1.91 28.06 -11.67
#